data_AF-A0A329UTY2-F1
#
_entry.id   AF-A0A329UTY2-F1
#
_cell.length_a   1.000
_cell.length_b   1.000
_cell.length_c   1.000
_cell.angle_alpha   90.00
_cell.angle_beta   90.00
_cell.angle_gamma   90.00
#
_symmetry.space_group_name_H-M   'P 1'
#
loop_
_entity.id
_entity.type
_entity.pdbx_description
1 polymer ?
#
loop_
_entity_poly.entity_id
_entity_poly.type
_entity_poly.pdbx_seq_one_letter_code
_entity_poly.pdbx_strand_id
1 'polypeptide(L)'
;MTNAIYKNSSILENHYSDSALECFISELKNKLPSKEVFLKAFSNLGWSHHAGYYDDDRNKERVQVVLEVLERYKCASKQCAAFTIEHILDDTNSPENGIIGNLIPLEDSLNSRCNGKDFASKLKIYETSMFYTARNIAQRYAGKSTIDINERTNIMAMDFYNRILKSSICSVQKNTNDTKMRKQGIETKSTIKKTIGNMMKKANHSTPENDLPDVQQLSFL
;
A
#
# COMPACT_ATOMS: atom_id res chain seq x y z
N MET A 1 10.74 -16.29 5.79
CA MET A 1 10.47 -14.84 5.81
C MET A 1 10.76 -14.23 7.18
N THR A 2 10.34 -14.89 8.26
CA THR A 2 10.48 -14.47 9.68
C THR A 2 11.88 -14.03 10.12
N ASN A 3 12.94 -14.73 9.71
CA ASN A 3 14.31 -14.36 10.06
C ASN A 3 14.75 -12.99 9.47
N ALA A 4 14.31 -12.65 8.25
CA ALA A 4 14.58 -11.32 7.72
C ALA A 4 13.80 -10.23 8.48
N ILE A 5 12.59 -10.51 8.94
CA ILE A 5 11.82 -9.54 9.73
C ILE A 5 12.54 -9.30 11.07
N TYR A 6 12.81 -10.35 11.85
CA TYR A 6 13.47 -10.19 13.16
C TYR A 6 14.83 -9.49 13.08
N LYS A 7 15.68 -9.92 12.13
CA LYS A 7 17.00 -9.32 11.91
C LYS A 7 16.89 -7.83 11.58
N ASN A 8 16.04 -7.47 10.62
CA ASN A 8 15.96 -6.09 10.16
C ASN A 8 15.14 -5.19 11.10
N SER A 9 14.17 -5.72 11.84
CA SER A 9 13.42 -4.95 12.85
C SER A 9 14.35 -4.40 13.93
N SER A 10 15.23 -5.24 14.49
CA SER A 10 16.19 -4.79 15.51
C SER A 10 17.15 -3.73 14.97
N ILE A 11 17.63 -3.89 13.73
CA ILE A 11 18.52 -2.91 13.09
C ILE A 11 17.79 -1.58 12.84
N LEU A 12 16.55 -1.62 12.35
CA LEU A 12 15.77 -0.41 12.06
C LEU A 12 15.36 0.33 13.34
N GLU A 13 15.10 -0.40 14.42
CA GLU A 13 14.73 0.19 15.71
C GLU A 13 15.92 0.88 16.40
N ASN A 14 17.10 0.26 16.36
CA ASN A 14 18.26 0.74 17.12
C ASN A 14 19.24 1.57 16.28
N HIS A 15 19.30 1.33 14.96
CA HIS A 15 20.28 1.90 14.04
C HIS A 15 19.66 2.25 12.69
N TYR A 16 18.54 2.99 12.72
CA TYR A 16 17.87 3.42 11.50
C TYR A 16 18.83 4.13 10.55
N SER A 17 18.84 3.69 9.29
CA SER A 17 19.40 4.43 8.17
C SER A 17 18.63 4.10 6.89
N ASP A 18 18.64 5.02 5.92
CA ASP A 18 17.99 4.78 4.63
C ASP A 18 18.58 3.55 3.92
N SER A 19 19.89 3.31 4.09
CA SER A 19 20.55 2.11 3.56
C SER A 19 20.09 0.81 4.24
N ALA A 20 19.89 0.81 5.56
CA ALA A 20 19.34 -0.33 6.28
C ALA A 20 17.89 -0.62 5.85
N LEU A 21 17.08 0.43 5.65
CA LEU A 21 15.72 0.31 5.13
C LEU A 21 15.70 -0.24 3.69
N GLU A 22 16.55 0.27 2.81
CA GLU A 22 16.68 -0.23 1.44
C GLU A 22 17.15 -1.69 1.40
N CYS A 23 18.09 -2.07 2.27
CA CYS A 23 18.56 -3.44 2.42
C CYS A 23 17.42 -4.38 2.85
N PHE A 24 16.65 -3.98 3.87
CA PHE A 24 15.49 -4.75 4.33
C PHE A 24 14.46 -4.93 3.20
N ILE A 25 14.13 -3.85 2.49
CA ILE A 25 13.18 -3.89 1.37
C ILE A 25 13.69 -4.81 0.26
N SER A 26 14.99 -4.79 -0.03
CA SER A 26 15.62 -5.69 -1.02
C SER A 26 15.53 -7.15 -0.57
N GLU A 27 15.83 -7.45 0.70
CA GLU A 27 15.67 -8.79 1.26
C GLU A 27 14.20 -9.27 1.19
N LEU A 28 13.22 -8.39 1.39
CA LEU A 28 11.80 -8.71 1.22
C LEU A 28 11.43 -8.93 -0.25
N LYS A 29 11.90 -8.07 -1.17
CA LYS A 29 11.72 -8.21 -2.62
C LYS A 29 12.18 -9.59 -3.10
N ASN A 30 13.36 -10.00 -2.68
CA ASN A 30 13.98 -11.25 -3.11
C ASN A 30 13.27 -12.49 -2.56
N LYS A 31 12.44 -12.33 -1.51
CA LYS A 31 11.62 -13.42 -0.94
C LYS A 31 10.21 -13.49 -1.52
N LEU A 32 9.81 -12.52 -2.36
CA LEU A 32 8.55 -12.63 -3.06
C LEU A 32 8.61 -13.79 -4.07
N PRO A 33 7.60 -14.68 -4.07
CA PRO A 33 7.52 -15.71 -5.10
C PRO A 33 7.34 -15.09 -6.49
N SER A 34 7.63 -15.89 -7.52
CA SER A 34 7.24 -15.53 -8.87
C SER A 34 5.72 -15.36 -8.95
N LYS A 35 5.26 -14.56 -9.91
CA LYS A 35 3.83 -14.29 -10.11
C LYS A 35 3.04 -15.59 -10.23
N GLU A 36 3.52 -16.51 -11.05
CA GLU A 36 2.87 -17.81 -11.26
C GLU A 36 2.74 -18.62 -9.97
N VAL A 37 3.83 -18.74 -9.20
CA VAL A 37 3.82 -19.45 -7.91
C VAL A 37 2.86 -18.79 -6.92
N PHE A 38 2.82 -17.47 -6.89
CA PHE A 38 1.87 -16.73 -6.04
C PHE A 38 0.41 -17.01 -6.43
N LEU A 39 0.08 -16.87 -7.72
CA LEU A 39 -1.30 -17.06 -8.21
C LEU A 39 -1.80 -18.48 -7.90
N LYS A 40 -0.95 -19.49 -8.13
CA LYS A 40 -1.27 -20.89 -7.81
C LYS A 40 -1.44 -21.13 -6.31
N ALA A 41 -0.62 -20.51 -5.47
CA ALA A 41 -0.79 -20.62 -4.02
C ALA A 41 -2.06 -19.90 -3.55
N PHE A 42 -2.36 -18.73 -4.12
CA PHE A 42 -3.54 -17.94 -3.79
C PHE A 42 -4.84 -18.65 -4.18
N SER A 43 -4.87 -19.33 -5.33
CA SER A 43 -6.06 -20.07 -5.78
C SER A 43 -6.43 -21.25 -4.89
N ASN A 44 -5.49 -21.73 -4.07
CA ASN A 44 -5.73 -22.81 -3.11
C ASN A 44 -6.15 -22.32 -1.73
N LEU A 45 -6.35 -21.01 -1.57
CA LEU A 45 -6.91 -20.45 -0.34
C LEU A 45 -8.42 -20.64 -0.33
N GLY A 46 -8.95 -21.05 0.81
CA GLY A 46 -10.38 -21.22 1.00
C GLY A 46 -10.72 -21.55 2.44
N TRP A 47 -12.00 -21.45 2.77
CA TRP A 47 -12.58 -21.84 4.03
C TRP A 47 -14.04 -22.25 3.83
N SER A 48 -14.51 -23.29 4.53
CA SER A 48 -15.89 -23.80 4.47
C SER A 48 -16.29 -24.42 5.81
N HIS A 49 -17.58 -24.38 6.13
CA HIS A 49 -18.17 -25.08 7.28
C HIS A 49 -18.39 -26.58 7.02
N HIS A 50 -18.46 -26.98 5.75
CA HIS A 50 -18.99 -28.29 5.34
C HIS A 50 -18.01 -29.13 4.49
N ALA A 51 -16.88 -28.55 4.05
CA ALA A 51 -15.92 -29.21 3.17
C ALA A 51 -14.58 -29.48 3.87
N GLY A 52 -14.24 -30.77 4.06
CA GLY A 52 -13.06 -31.25 4.79
C GLY A 52 -11.68 -30.82 4.30
N TYR A 53 -11.56 -30.19 3.12
CA TYR A 53 -10.29 -29.58 2.68
C TYR A 53 -10.10 -28.16 3.24
N TYR A 54 -11.20 -27.49 3.58
CA TYR A 54 -11.26 -26.07 3.93
C TYR A 54 -11.87 -25.81 5.32
N ASP A 55 -12.13 -26.84 6.13
CA ASP A 55 -12.80 -26.74 7.43
C ASP A 55 -11.86 -26.48 8.65
N ASP A 56 -10.55 -26.44 8.43
CA ASP A 56 -9.55 -26.12 9.47
C ASP A 56 -9.58 -24.62 9.86
N ASP A 57 -9.50 -24.32 11.15
CA ASP A 57 -9.35 -22.97 11.70
C ASP A 57 -8.13 -22.24 11.13
N ARG A 58 -7.05 -22.94 10.82
CA ARG A 58 -5.88 -22.31 10.17
C ARG A 58 -6.20 -21.77 8.77
N ASN A 59 -7.10 -22.43 8.05
CA ASN A 59 -7.57 -21.95 6.76
C ASN A 59 -8.46 -20.71 6.94
N LYS A 60 -9.33 -20.73 7.95
CA LYS A 60 -10.13 -19.57 8.35
C LYS A 60 -9.27 -18.34 8.64
N GLU A 61 -8.24 -18.49 9.49
CA GLU A 61 -7.32 -17.40 9.84
C GLU A 61 -6.61 -16.83 8.61
N ARG A 62 -6.12 -17.71 7.72
CA ARG A 62 -5.47 -17.27 6.46
C ARG A 62 -6.42 -16.48 5.57
N VAL A 63 -7.66 -16.96 5.41
CA VAL A 63 -8.70 -16.26 4.66
C VAL A 63 -9.01 -14.90 5.31
N GLN A 64 -9.15 -14.84 6.63
CA GLN A 64 -9.40 -13.57 7.34
C GLN A 64 -8.29 -12.56 7.07
N VAL A 65 -7.02 -12.96 7.17
CA VAL A 65 -5.88 -12.07 6.85
C VAL A 65 -5.97 -11.54 5.42
N VAL A 66 -6.29 -12.40 4.44
CA VAL A 66 -6.42 -11.98 3.04
C VAL A 66 -7.59 -11.02 2.84
N LEU A 67 -8.75 -11.30 3.41
CA LEU A 67 -9.92 -10.42 3.29
C LEU A 67 -9.69 -9.07 3.99
N GLU A 68 -9.02 -9.07 5.14
CA GLU A 68 -8.64 -7.87 5.88
C GLU A 68 -7.66 -6.99 5.07
N VAL A 69 -6.63 -7.60 4.48
CA VAL A 69 -5.67 -6.88 3.63
C VAL A 69 -6.37 -6.31 2.39
N LEU A 70 -7.27 -7.08 1.76
CA LEU A 70 -8.03 -6.60 0.62
C LEU A 70 -8.95 -5.44 0.99
N GLU A 71 -9.67 -5.54 2.11
CA GLU A 71 -10.54 -4.48 2.60
C GLU A 71 -9.75 -3.22 2.91
N ARG A 72 -8.65 -3.31 3.66
CA ARG A 72 -7.78 -2.14 3.92
C ARG A 72 -7.23 -1.54 2.65
N TYR A 73 -6.85 -2.37 1.66
CA TYR A 73 -6.35 -1.87 0.40
C TYR A 73 -7.41 -1.06 -0.37
N LYS A 74 -8.64 -1.58 -0.45
CA LYS A 74 -9.73 -0.98 -1.23
C LYS A 74 -10.45 0.16 -0.49
N CYS A 75 -10.55 0.08 0.82
CA CYS A 75 -11.17 1.10 1.66
C CYS A 75 -10.29 2.36 1.71
N ALA A 76 -10.92 3.54 1.67
CA ALA A 76 -10.22 4.82 1.75
C ALA A 76 -9.59 5.06 3.14
N SER A 77 -10.29 4.66 4.22
CA SER A 77 -9.82 4.84 5.60
C SER A 77 -8.67 3.91 5.99
N LYS A 78 -8.38 2.88 5.17
CA LYS A 78 -7.41 1.81 5.46
C LYS A 78 -7.69 1.02 6.75
N GLN A 79 -8.89 1.18 7.31
CA GLN A 79 -9.34 0.41 8.47
C GLN A 79 -10.19 -0.77 8.02
N CYS A 80 -10.18 -1.83 8.83
CA CYS A 80 -11.06 -2.98 8.69
C CYS A 80 -11.58 -3.30 10.10
N ALA A 81 -12.89 -3.24 10.29
CA ALA A 81 -13.53 -3.66 11.53
C ALA A 81 -13.51 -5.19 11.66
N ALA A 82 -13.81 -5.73 12.85
CA ALA A 82 -14.00 -7.17 13.01
C ALA A 82 -15.15 -7.67 12.13
N PHE A 83 -15.01 -8.86 11.55
CA PHE A 83 -15.98 -9.42 10.60
C PHE A 83 -16.12 -10.94 10.73
N THR A 84 -17.21 -11.42 10.17
CA THR A 84 -17.44 -12.83 9.84
C THR A 84 -17.13 -13.07 8.37
N ILE A 85 -16.79 -14.30 8.00
CA ILE A 85 -16.64 -14.69 6.59
C ILE A 85 -18.02 -15.08 6.07
N GLU A 86 -18.47 -14.42 5.01
CA GLU A 86 -19.67 -14.82 4.27
C GLU A 86 -19.29 -15.54 2.97
N HIS A 87 -20.03 -16.61 2.67
CA HIS A 87 -19.97 -17.35 1.41
C HIS A 87 -21.02 -16.80 0.44
N ILE A 88 -20.57 -16.19 -0.66
CA ILE A 88 -21.47 -15.57 -1.65
C ILE A 88 -22.45 -16.61 -2.22
N LEU A 89 -21.94 -17.77 -2.61
CA LEU A 89 -22.69 -18.99 -2.91
C LEU A 89 -22.58 -19.96 -1.73
N ASP A 90 -23.67 -20.60 -1.35
CA ASP A 90 -23.74 -21.52 -0.21
C ASP A 90 -22.69 -22.64 -0.33
N ASP A 91 -21.88 -22.85 0.71
CA ASP A 91 -20.76 -23.78 0.70
C ASP A 91 -21.17 -25.25 0.83
N THR A 92 -22.44 -25.53 1.13
CA THR A 92 -23.02 -26.88 1.05
C THR A 92 -23.21 -27.37 -0.38
N ASN A 93 -23.32 -26.46 -1.36
CA ASN A 93 -23.65 -26.82 -2.74
C ASN A 93 -22.48 -27.43 -3.51
N SER A 94 -21.24 -27.07 -3.17
CA SER A 94 -20.03 -27.57 -3.84
C SER A 94 -18.78 -27.29 -3.00
N PRO A 95 -17.79 -28.19 -2.95
CA PRO A 95 -16.49 -27.92 -2.32
C PRO A 95 -15.77 -26.67 -2.86
N GLU A 96 -16.00 -26.34 -4.14
CA GLU A 96 -15.42 -25.15 -4.78
C GLU A 96 -15.93 -23.84 -4.17
N ASN A 97 -17.10 -23.87 -3.52
CA ASN A 97 -17.65 -22.70 -2.83
C ASN A 97 -16.85 -22.36 -1.57
N GLY A 98 -15.94 -23.22 -1.12
CA GLY A 98 -14.95 -22.86 -0.10
C GLY A 98 -13.83 -21.94 -0.59
N ILE A 99 -13.61 -21.79 -1.90
CA ILE A 99 -12.47 -21.04 -2.46
C ILE A 99 -12.60 -19.54 -2.16
N ILE A 100 -11.47 -18.86 -1.92
CA ILE A 100 -11.38 -17.43 -1.57
C ILE A 100 -12.19 -16.50 -2.50
N GLY A 101 -12.33 -16.85 -3.77
CA GLY A 101 -13.17 -16.13 -4.74
C GLY A 101 -14.66 -16.11 -4.40
N ASN A 102 -15.13 -16.98 -3.52
CA ASN A 102 -16.51 -16.98 -3.01
C ASN A 102 -16.65 -16.25 -1.66
N LEU A 103 -15.54 -15.78 -1.06
CA LEU A 103 -15.54 -15.28 0.30
C LEU A 103 -15.46 -13.75 0.36
N ILE A 104 -16.17 -13.17 1.32
CA ILE A 104 -16.14 -11.73 1.66
C ILE A 104 -16.21 -11.50 3.18
N PRO A 105 -15.66 -10.37 3.67
CA PRO A 105 -15.94 -9.92 5.02
C PRO A 105 -17.39 -9.40 5.09
N LEU A 106 -18.10 -9.77 6.15
CA LEU A 106 -19.44 -9.28 6.42
C LEU A 106 -19.70 -9.16 7.93
N GLU A 107 -20.52 -8.20 8.31
CA GLU A 107 -20.99 -8.05 9.69
C GLU A 107 -21.80 -9.26 10.11
N ASP A 108 -21.64 -9.69 11.37
CA ASP A 108 -22.35 -10.85 11.91
C ASP A 108 -23.88 -10.75 11.74
N SER A 109 -24.44 -9.55 11.98
CA SER A 109 -25.87 -9.27 11.83
C SER A 109 -26.35 -9.33 10.37
N LEU A 110 -25.49 -8.99 9.40
CA LEU A 110 -25.81 -9.10 7.98
C LEU A 110 -25.60 -10.52 7.46
N ASN A 111 -24.55 -11.20 7.92
CA ASN A 111 -24.26 -12.59 7.57
C ASN A 111 -25.39 -13.52 8.04
N SER A 112 -25.85 -13.37 9.28
CA SER A 112 -27.01 -14.11 9.79
C SER A 112 -28.28 -13.93 8.95
N ARG A 113 -28.43 -12.78 8.26
CA ARG A 113 -29.55 -12.51 7.36
C ARG A 113 -29.38 -13.14 5.97
N CYS A 114 -28.19 -13.57 5.59
CA CYS A 114 -27.91 -14.26 4.32
C CYS A 114 -28.33 -15.73 4.32
N ASN A 115 -28.55 -16.34 5.49
CA ASN A 115 -28.91 -17.75 5.63
C ASN A 115 -30.16 -18.11 4.80
N GLY A 116 -30.02 -19.14 3.96
CA GLY A 116 -31.10 -19.62 3.08
C GLY A 116 -31.52 -18.65 1.97
N LYS A 117 -30.79 -17.55 1.75
CA LYS A 117 -31.10 -16.59 0.68
C LYS A 117 -30.37 -16.94 -0.61
N ASP A 118 -31.06 -16.69 -1.72
CA ASP A 118 -30.45 -16.75 -3.04
C ASP A 118 -29.43 -15.63 -3.26
N PHE A 119 -28.64 -15.78 -4.32
CA PHE A 119 -27.59 -14.83 -4.68
C PHE A 119 -28.13 -13.40 -4.82
N ALA A 120 -29.25 -13.21 -5.53
CA ALA A 120 -29.82 -11.89 -5.77
C ALA A 120 -30.26 -11.19 -4.47
N SER A 121 -30.87 -11.92 -3.54
CA SER A 121 -31.26 -11.41 -2.23
C SER A 121 -30.05 -11.09 -1.35
N LYS A 122 -28.99 -11.91 -1.41
CA LYS A 122 -27.73 -11.62 -0.74
C LYS A 122 -27.09 -10.32 -1.24
N LEU A 123 -27.10 -10.06 -2.56
CA LEU A 123 -26.58 -8.80 -3.11
C LEU A 123 -27.26 -7.57 -2.49
N LYS A 124 -28.58 -7.62 -2.23
CA LYS A 124 -29.31 -6.53 -1.55
C LYS A 124 -28.89 -6.32 -0.11
N ILE A 125 -28.48 -7.37 0.60
CA ILE A 125 -27.91 -7.24 1.93
C ILE A 125 -26.54 -6.57 1.84
N TYR A 126 -25.70 -7.00 0.90
CA TYR A 126 -24.34 -6.48 0.73
C TYR A 126 -24.30 -4.98 0.42
N GLU A 127 -25.32 -4.43 -0.26
CA GLU A 127 -25.46 -2.98 -0.50
C GLU A 127 -25.42 -2.16 0.81
N THR A 128 -25.87 -2.75 1.92
CA THR A 128 -25.96 -2.09 3.24
C THR A 128 -24.75 -2.32 4.14
N SER A 129 -23.79 -3.15 3.72
CA SER A 129 -22.59 -3.45 4.52
C SER A 129 -21.69 -2.23 4.67
N MET A 130 -21.01 -2.14 5.82
CA MET A 130 -19.93 -1.19 6.06
C MET A 130 -18.66 -1.53 5.27
N PHE A 131 -18.47 -2.81 4.94
CA PHE A 131 -17.31 -3.29 4.20
C PHE A 131 -17.40 -2.89 2.73
N TYR A 132 -16.37 -2.21 2.24
CA TYR A 132 -16.31 -1.75 0.87
C TYR A 132 -16.25 -2.92 -0.10
N THR A 133 -15.51 -3.98 0.24
CA THR A 133 -15.44 -5.20 -0.58
C THR A 133 -16.77 -5.93 -0.70
N ALA A 134 -17.62 -5.94 0.33
CA ALA A 134 -18.97 -6.50 0.28
C ALA A 134 -19.88 -5.66 -0.64
N ARG A 135 -19.94 -4.33 -0.44
CA ARG A 135 -20.71 -3.43 -1.31
C ARG A 135 -20.28 -3.52 -2.78
N ASN A 136 -18.99 -3.68 -3.04
CA ASN A 136 -18.48 -3.88 -4.40
C ASN A 136 -19.01 -5.16 -5.06
N ILE A 137 -19.27 -6.21 -4.30
CA ILE A 137 -19.89 -7.43 -4.86
C ILE A 137 -21.31 -7.12 -5.33
N ALA A 138 -22.11 -6.43 -4.51
CA ALA A 138 -23.44 -5.98 -4.92
C ALA A 138 -23.40 -5.18 -6.22
N GLN A 139 -22.49 -4.22 -6.32
CA GLN A 139 -22.37 -3.35 -7.49
C GLN A 139 -21.90 -4.11 -8.74
N ARG A 140 -20.83 -4.92 -8.62
CA ARG A 140 -20.21 -5.61 -9.76
C ARG A 140 -21.09 -6.70 -10.36
N TYR A 141 -21.91 -7.33 -9.54
CA TYR A 141 -22.77 -8.44 -9.94
C TYR A 141 -24.26 -8.07 -9.96
N ALA A 142 -24.59 -6.78 -9.87
CA ALA A 142 -25.95 -6.30 -10.03
C ALA A 142 -26.56 -6.82 -11.35
N GLY A 143 -27.74 -7.46 -11.24
CA GLY A 143 -28.45 -8.04 -12.38
C GLY A 143 -27.87 -9.35 -12.92
N LYS A 144 -26.80 -9.90 -12.33
CA LYS A 144 -26.27 -11.22 -12.68
C LYS A 144 -26.98 -12.32 -11.88
N SER A 145 -27.13 -13.50 -12.49
CA SER A 145 -27.71 -14.67 -11.83
C SER A 145 -26.75 -15.40 -10.89
N THR A 146 -25.44 -15.25 -11.11
CA THR A 146 -24.40 -15.92 -10.31
C THR A 146 -23.04 -15.21 -10.42
N ILE A 147 -22.05 -15.75 -9.70
CA ILE A 147 -20.64 -15.38 -9.79
C ILE A 147 -19.82 -16.52 -10.42
N ASP A 148 -18.69 -16.17 -11.05
CA ASP A 148 -17.62 -17.10 -11.35
C ASP A 148 -16.54 -16.98 -10.25
N ILE A 149 -16.44 -18.02 -9.43
CA ILE A 149 -15.51 -18.09 -8.28
C ILE A 149 -14.06 -18.08 -8.75
N ASN A 150 -13.75 -18.77 -9.85
CA ASN A 150 -12.38 -18.88 -10.36
C ASN A 150 -11.95 -17.56 -11.01
N GLU A 151 -12.85 -16.91 -11.78
CA GLU A 151 -12.60 -15.57 -12.32
C GLU A 151 -12.32 -14.57 -11.18
N ARG A 152 -13.16 -14.55 -10.14
CA ARG A 152 -12.97 -13.64 -8.99
C ARG A 152 -11.66 -13.94 -8.25
N THR A 153 -11.35 -15.22 -8.03
CA THR A 153 -10.07 -15.65 -7.41
C THR A 153 -8.87 -15.13 -8.19
N ASN A 154 -8.88 -15.29 -9.51
CA ASN A 154 -7.80 -14.82 -10.38
C ASN A 154 -7.63 -13.30 -10.32
N ILE A 155 -8.74 -12.55 -10.31
CA ILE A 155 -8.73 -11.08 -10.19
C ILE A 155 -8.16 -10.66 -8.83
N MET A 156 -8.60 -11.29 -7.74
CA MET A 156 -8.07 -11.02 -6.40
C MET A 156 -6.56 -11.29 -6.34
N ALA A 157 -6.12 -12.44 -6.84
CA ALA A 157 -4.71 -12.84 -6.84
C ALA A 157 -3.84 -11.85 -7.66
N MET A 158 -4.35 -11.38 -8.80
CA MET A 158 -3.68 -10.35 -9.62
C MET A 158 -3.59 -9.00 -8.91
N ASP A 159 -4.66 -8.56 -8.26
CA ASP A 159 -4.67 -7.32 -7.47
C ASP A 159 -3.68 -7.40 -6.31
N PHE A 160 -3.66 -8.53 -5.60
CA PHE A 160 -2.69 -8.78 -4.53
C PHE A 160 -1.25 -8.68 -5.03
N TYR A 161 -0.91 -9.46 -6.07
CA TYR A 161 0.47 -9.50 -6.53
C TYR A 161 0.95 -8.15 -7.09
N ASN A 162 0.15 -7.54 -7.99
CA ASN A 162 0.59 -6.36 -8.72
C ASN A 162 0.42 -5.06 -7.93
N ARG A 163 -0.60 -4.96 -7.08
CA ARG A 163 -0.98 -3.70 -6.44
C ARG A 163 -0.76 -3.67 -4.94
N ILE A 164 -0.80 -4.81 -4.26
CA ILE A 164 -0.59 -4.86 -2.81
C ILE A 164 0.86 -5.21 -2.50
N LEU A 165 1.39 -6.28 -3.09
CA LEU A 165 2.76 -6.72 -2.84
C LEU A 165 3.77 -5.88 -3.61
N LYS A 166 3.61 -5.73 -4.93
CA LYS A 166 4.59 -5.01 -5.76
C LYS A 166 4.57 -3.49 -5.57
N SER A 167 3.39 -2.88 -5.32
CA SER A 167 3.30 -1.42 -5.10
C SER A 167 3.95 -0.99 -3.79
N SER A 168 3.64 -1.68 -2.69
CA SER A 168 4.14 -1.37 -1.33
C SER A 168 5.67 -1.42 -1.21
N ILE A 169 6.31 -2.10 -2.15
CA ILE A 169 7.74 -2.38 -2.17
C ILE A 169 8.50 -1.48 -3.17
N CYS A 170 7.80 -0.87 -4.13
CA CYS A 170 8.36 0.10 -5.07
C CYS A 170 8.20 1.56 -4.60
N SER A 171 7.19 1.88 -3.79
CA SER A 171 6.93 3.25 -3.31
C SER A 171 8.02 3.84 -2.41
N VAL A 172 8.87 3.01 -1.79
CA VAL A 172 9.97 3.50 -0.94
C VAL A 172 11.10 4.16 -1.74
N GLN A 173 11.28 3.79 -3.02
CA GLN A 173 12.35 4.35 -3.86
C GLN A 173 12.09 5.80 -4.30
N LYS A 174 10.84 6.29 -4.28
CA LYS A 174 10.54 7.69 -4.63
C LYS A 174 10.90 8.65 -3.49
N ASN A 175 10.64 8.28 -2.24
CA ASN A 175 10.87 9.16 -1.10
C ASN A 175 12.36 9.36 -0.76
N THR A 176 13.22 8.36 -0.99
CA THR A 176 14.68 8.50 -0.74
C THR A 176 15.35 9.41 -1.78
N ASN A 177 14.89 9.39 -3.04
CA ASN A 177 15.39 10.28 -4.09
C ASN A 177 14.95 11.73 -3.88
N ASP A 178 13.68 11.97 -3.51
CA ASP A 178 13.19 13.32 -3.22
C ASP A 178 13.89 13.93 -2.00
N THR A 179 14.19 13.12 -0.98
CA THR A 179 14.91 13.57 0.22
C THR A 179 16.39 13.88 -0.07
N LYS A 180 17.06 13.09 -0.93
CA LYS A 180 18.43 13.39 -1.40
C LYS A 180 18.48 14.68 -2.23
N MET A 181 17.56 14.87 -3.17
CA MET A 181 17.46 16.09 -3.98
C MET A 181 17.20 17.33 -3.13
N ARG A 182 16.36 17.21 -2.09
CA ARG A 182 16.07 18.32 -1.17
C ARG A 182 17.27 18.66 -0.27
N LYS A 183 18.01 17.67 0.25
CA LYS A 183 19.25 17.90 1.03
C LYS A 183 20.34 18.55 0.17
N GLN A 184 20.54 18.06 -1.05
CA GLN A 184 21.56 18.57 -1.97
C GLN A 184 21.25 20.02 -2.43
N GLY A 185 19.96 20.36 -2.60
CA GLY A 185 19.49 21.71 -2.86
C GLY A 185 19.65 22.69 -1.68
N ILE A 186 19.64 22.20 -0.44
CA ILE A 186 19.87 23.00 0.76
C ILE A 186 21.37 23.27 0.95
N GLU A 187 22.23 22.28 0.72
CA GLU A 187 23.69 22.43 0.80
C GLU A 187 24.23 23.39 -0.28
N THR A 188 23.72 23.32 -1.52
CA THR A 188 24.09 24.27 -2.58
C THR A 188 23.65 25.70 -2.25
N LYS A 189 22.43 25.90 -1.74
CA LYS A 189 21.96 27.23 -1.30
C LYS A 189 22.77 27.79 -0.12
N SER A 190 23.16 26.94 0.83
CA SER A 190 24.03 27.31 1.96
C SER A 190 25.42 27.76 1.49
N THR A 191 25.99 27.02 0.53
CA THR A 191 27.31 27.31 -0.05
C THR A 191 27.29 28.62 -0.83
N ILE A 192 26.26 28.85 -1.66
CA ILE A 192 26.10 30.10 -2.41
C ILE A 192 25.96 31.31 -1.47
N LYS A 193 25.15 31.20 -0.40
CA LYS A 193 25.02 32.27 0.60
C LYS A 193 26.35 32.59 1.30
N LYS A 194 27.15 31.58 1.62
CA LYS A 194 28.46 31.75 2.25
C LYS A 194 29.47 32.43 1.31
N THR A 195 29.45 32.08 0.03
CA THR A 195 30.29 32.72 -1.01
C THR A 195 29.92 34.18 -1.22
N ILE A 196 28.62 34.51 -1.32
CA ILE A 196 28.16 35.90 -1.47
C ILE A 196 28.53 36.74 -0.23
N GLY A 197 28.32 36.21 0.98
CA GLY A 197 28.71 36.89 2.21
C GLY A 197 30.21 37.20 2.30
N ASN A 198 31.06 36.31 1.77
CA ASN A 198 32.51 36.52 1.72
C ASN A 198 32.92 37.57 0.67
N MET A 199 32.23 37.65 -0.47
CA MET A 199 32.47 38.68 -1.49
C MET A 199 32.08 40.08 -0.98
N MET A 200 30.95 40.19 -0.28
CA MET A 200 30.51 41.47 0.30
C MET A 200 31.43 41.98 1.41
N LYS A 201 32.03 41.09 2.20
CA LYS A 201 33.03 41.47 3.22
C LYS A 201 34.34 41.96 2.61
N LYS A 202 34.75 41.43 1.44
CA LYS A 202 35.93 41.91 0.72
C LYS A 202 35.74 43.29 0.09
N ALA A 203 34.53 43.64 -0.33
CA ALA A 203 34.23 44.96 -0.89
C ALA A 203 34.26 46.10 0.15
N ASN A 204 34.04 45.79 1.44
CA ASN A 204 34.03 46.78 2.53
C ASN A 204 35.42 47.04 3.16
N HIS A 205 36.50 46.47 2.61
CA HIS A 205 37.87 46.68 3.09
C HIS A 205 38.80 47.37 2.08
N SER A 206 38.25 47.93 1.00
CA SER A 206 39.00 48.75 0.04
C SER A 206 38.41 50.15 -0.04
N THR A 207 38.73 50.98 0.94
CA THR A 207 38.80 52.43 0.76
C THR A 207 40.19 52.88 1.21
N PRO A 208 40.99 53.53 0.35
CA PRO A 208 42.00 54.46 0.79
C PRO A 208 41.47 55.90 0.67
N GLU A 209 41.79 56.68 1.68
CA GLU A 209 41.70 58.13 1.74
C GLU A 209 42.53 58.82 0.65
N ASN A 210 42.05 60.02 0.29
CA ASN A 210 42.76 61.23 -0.17
C ASN A 210 43.64 61.15 -1.43
N ASP A 211 43.24 61.91 -2.46
CA ASP A 211 43.94 63.16 -2.81
C ASP A 211 43.16 63.90 -3.90
N LEU A 212 42.68 65.11 -3.57
CA LEU A 212 42.23 66.10 -4.55
C LEU A 212 43.42 67.01 -4.88
N PRO A 213 43.68 67.29 -6.16
CA PRO A 213 44.17 68.58 -6.57
C PRO A 213 43.09 69.37 -7.31
N ASP A 214 43.28 70.67 -7.20
CA ASP A 214 42.31 71.73 -7.34
C ASP A 214 42.43 72.41 -8.72
N VAL A 215 41.39 73.17 -9.04
CA VAL A 215 41.31 74.35 -9.94
C VAL A 215 41.24 74.23 -11.49
N GLN A 216 40.30 75.04 -11.99
CA GLN A 216 40.20 75.81 -13.27
C GLN A 216 39.37 75.20 -14.40
N GLN A 217 38.10 75.58 -14.49
CA GLN A 217 37.56 76.70 -15.30
C GLN A 217 37.56 76.40 -16.81
N LEU A 218 36.37 76.37 -17.43
CA LEU A 218 35.96 77.31 -18.47
C LEU A 218 34.53 77.01 -18.97
N SER A 219 33.65 77.94 -18.60
CA SER A 219 32.51 78.50 -19.34
C SER A 219 32.16 78.02 -20.75
N PHE A 220 30.84 77.86 -20.93
CA PHE A 220 29.97 78.29 -22.04
C PHE A 220 30.26 77.77 -23.47
N LEU A 221 29.36 76.90 -23.95
CA LEU A 221 28.26 77.27 -24.87
C LEU A 221 27.14 76.22 -24.82
#